data_AF-A0A7L7KQP7-F1
#
_entry.id   AF-A0A7L7KQP7-F1
#
_cell.length_a   1.000
_cell.length_b   1.000
_cell.length_c   1.000
_cell.angle_alpha   90.00
_cell.angle_beta   90.00
_cell.angle_gamma   90.00
#
_symmetry.space_group_name_H-M   'P 1'
#
loop_
_entity.id
_entity.type
_entity.pdbx_description
1 polymer ?
#
loop_
_entity_poly.entity_id
_entity_poly.type
_entity_poly.pdbx_seq_one_letter_code
_entity_poly.pdbx_strand_id
1 'polypeptide(L)' 'MKKNVGKTDSYIRYGLGLVFIVLAIVWQWWMVIPAVLAIATGYLGTCGLYSLFGINTCKVKD' A
#
# COMPACT_ATOMS: atom_id res chain seq x y z
N MET A 1 -2.89 -14.88 -8.43
CA MET A 1 -2.52 -14.51 -7.04
C MET A 1 -3.79 -14.10 -6.31
N LYS A 2 -4.07 -14.67 -5.12
CA LYS A 2 -5.23 -14.26 -4.32
C LYS A 2 -4.98 -12.85 -3.80
N LYS A 3 -5.77 -11.88 -4.27
CA LYS A 3 -5.71 -10.50 -3.75
C LYS A 3 -6.27 -10.48 -2.34
N ASN A 4 -5.46 -10.06 -1.37
CA ASN A 4 -5.90 -9.90 0.03
C ASN A 4 -6.15 -8.43 0.41
N VAL A 5 -5.72 -7.48 -0.44
CA VAL A 5 -5.92 -6.04 -0.26
C VAL A 5 -7.15 -5.59 -1.04
N GLY A 6 -8.18 -5.14 -0.33
CA GLY A 6 -9.37 -4.56 -0.93
C GLY A 6 -9.10 -3.20 -1.59
N LYS A 7 -10.02 -2.74 -2.45
CA LYS A 7 -9.87 -1.44 -3.15
C LYS A 7 -9.65 -0.29 -2.17
N THR A 8 -10.40 -0.24 -1.06
CA THR A 8 -10.26 0.79 -0.02
C THR A 8 -8.85 0.82 0.56
N ASP A 9 -8.30 -0.33 0.93
CA ASP A 9 -6.96 -0.45 1.53
C ASP A 9 -5.84 -0.12 0.50
N SER A 10 -6.06 -0.45 -0.78
CA SER A 10 -5.18 -0.03 -1.88
C SER A 10 -5.17 1.49 -2.08
N TYR A 11 -6.34 2.16 -2.06
CA TYR A 11 -6.42 3.62 -2.15
C TYR A 11 -5.77 4.33 -0.97
N ILE A 12 -5.94 3.81 0.25
CA ILE A 12 -5.26 4.37 1.45
C ILE A 12 -3.74 4.30 1.27
N ARG A 13 -3.21 3.16 0.78
CA ARG A 13 -1.77 3.00 0.53
C ARG A 13 -1.25 3.91 -0.58
N TYR A 14 -2.02 4.14 -1.64
CA TYR A 14 -1.67 5.14 -2.65
C TYR A 14 -1.66 6.56 -2.09
N GLY A 15 -2.63 6.90 -1.25
CA GLY A 15 -2.66 8.19 -0.54
C GLY A 15 -1.44 8.39 0.35
N LEU A 16 -1.08 7.39 1.15
CA LEU A 16 0.16 7.40 1.96
C LEU A 16 1.42 7.52 1.09
N GLY A 17 1.48 6.78 -0.02
CA GLY A 17 2.56 6.86 -0.99
C GLY A 17 2.76 8.27 -1.53
N LEU A 18 1.67 8.95 -1.91
CA LEU A 18 1.69 10.35 -2.36
C LEU A 18 2.20 11.30 -1.28
N VAL A 19 1.75 11.14 -0.03
CA VAL A 19 2.22 11.95 1.10
C VAL A 19 3.73 11.77 1.29
N PHE A 20 4.24 10.54 1.23
CA PHE A 20 5.68 10.28 1.34
C PHE A 20 6.48 10.83 0.16
N ILE A 21 5.93 10.85 -1.06
CA ILE A 21 6.58 11.51 -2.21
C ILE A 21 6.73 13.00 -1.95
N VAL A 22 5.67 13.68 -1.50
CA VAL A 22 5.73 15.12 -1.18
C VAL A 22 6.75 15.38 -0.08
N LEU A 23 6.76 14.58 0.98
CA LEU A 23 7.76 14.68 2.05
C LEU A 23 9.19 14.40 1.56
N ALA A 24 9.36 13.52 0.57
CA ALA A 24 10.66 13.23 0.00
C ALA A 24 11.25 14.43 -0.76
N ILE A 25 10.38 15.21 -1.42
CA ILE A 25 10.76 16.42 -2.16
C ILE A 25 11.02 17.58 -1.19
N VAL A 26 10.17 17.75 -0.17
CA VAL A 26 10.19 18.94 0.69
C VAL A 26 11.16 18.80 1.86
N TRP A 27 11.32 17.59 2.41
CA TRP A 27 12.08 17.38 3.64
C TRP A 27 13.33 16.52 3.44
N GLN A 28 13.16 15.27 3.02
CA GLN A 28 14.25 14.29 3.03
C GLN A 28 14.11 13.25 1.92
N TRP A 29 15.07 13.21 1.00
CA TRP A 29 15.06 12.32 -0.18
C TRP A 29 14.89 10.82 0.12
N TRP A 30 15.33 10.35 1.29
CA TRP A 30 15.18 8.95 1.70
C TRP A 30 13.73 8.52 1.95
N MET A 31 12.78 9.48 2.07
CA MET A 31 11.34 9.18 2.16
C MET A 31 10.74 8.61 0.86
N VAL A 32 11.50 8.59 -0.25
CA VAL A 32 11.14 7.80 -1.44
C VAL A 32 11.00 6.31 -1.12
N ILE A 33 11.78 5.77 -0.18
CA ILE A 33 11.76 4.34 0.17
C ILE A 33 10.38 3.92 0.72
N PRO A 34 9.85 4.54 1.80
CA PRO A 34 8.51 4.23 2.28
C PRO A 34 7.41 4.57 1.27
N ALA A 35 7.60 5.59 0.42
CA ALA A 35 6.65 5.89 -0.65
C ALA A 35 6.51 4.73 -1.65
N VAL A 36 7.64 4.24 -2.16
CA VAL A 36 7.67 3.12 -3.11
C VAL A 36 7.11 1.86 -2.47
N LEU A 37 7.44 1.58 -1.21
CA LEU A 37 6.89 0.42 -0.49
C LEU A 37 5.36 0.51 -0.34
N ALA A 38 4.82 1.67 0.04
CA ALA A 38 3.37 1.86 0.15
C ALA A 38 2.67 1.69 -1.21
N ILE A 39 3.23 2.26 -2.28
CA ILE A 39 2.66 2.17 -3.62
C ILE A 39 2.75 0.73 -4.16
N ALA A 40 3.90 0.07 -4.01
CA ALA A 40 4.10 -1.31 -4.46
C ALA A 40 3.16 -2.28 -3.74
N THR A 41 2.98 -2.12 -2.42
CA THR A 41 2.05 -2.94 -1.64
C THR A 41 0.58 -2.66 -1.99
N GLY A 42 0.23 -1.42 -2.35
CA GLY A 42 -1.08 -1.07 -2.90
C GLY A 42 -1.34 -1.65 -4.29
N TYR A 43 -0.33 -1.63 -5.17
CA TYR A 43 -0.41 -2.09 -6.58
C TYR A 43 -0.47 -3.60 -6.71
N LEU A 44 0.36 -4.34 -5.98
CA LEU A 44 0.37 -5.79 -6.01
C LEU A 44 -0.97 -6.38 -5.52
N GLY A 45 -1.75 -5.61 -4.74
CA GLY A 45 -3.03 -6.07 -4.19
C GLY A 45 -2.88 -7.25 -3.22
N THR A 46 -1.63 -7.54 -2.83
CA THR A 46 -1.22 -8.61 -1.94
C THR A 46 -0.21 -8.03 -0.95
N CYS A 47 -0.64 -7.76 0.28
CA CYS A 47 0.29 -7.45 1.35
C CYS A 47 0.83 -8.79 1.89
N GLY A 48 2.15 -9.00 1.78
CA GLY A 48 2.80 -10.25 2.24
C GLY A 48 2.58 -10.50 3.73
N LEU A 49 2.59 -9.44 4.54
CA LEU A 49 2.29 -9.53 5.98
C LEU A 49 0.85 -10.00 6.22
N TYR A 50 -0.12 -9.47 5.47
CA TYR A 50 -1.51 -9.90 5.61
C TYR A 50 -1.71 -11.32 5.09
N SER A 51 -0.91 -11.74 4.10
CA SER A 51 -0.90 -13.13 3.61
C SER A 51 -0.31 -14.09 4.65
N LEU A 52 0.68 -13.67 5.43
CA LEU A 52 1.26 -14.45 6.54
C LEU A 52 0.29 -14.56 7.72
N PHE A 53 -0.44 -13.49 8.03
CA PHE A 53 -1.43 -13.46 9.11
C PHE A 53 -2.83 -13.92 8.68
N GLY A 54 -3.03 -14.32 7.41
CA GLY A 54 -4.33 -14.78 6.90
C GLY A 54 -5.42 -13.68 6.79
N ILE A 55 -5.06 -12.41 6.87
CA ILE A 55 -5.97 -11.26 6.85
C ILE A 55 -6.35 -10.93 5.40
N ASN A 56 -7.65 -10.82 5.12
CA ASN A 56 -8.18 -10.35 3.84
C ASN A 56 -9.02 -9.10 4.06
N THR A 57 -8.55 -7.96 3.56
CA THR A 57 -9.32 -6.70 3.52
C THR A 57 -10.11 -6.55 2.21
N CYS A 58 -9.90 -7.46 1.27
CA CYS A 58 -10.81 -7.71 0.17
C CYS A 58 -12.18 -8.11 0.71
N LYS A 59 -13.09 -7.14 0.87
CA LYS A 59 -14.51 -7.45 0.86
C LYS A 59 -14.85 -7.99 -0.52
N VAL A 60 -15.08 -9.30 -0.61
CA VAL A 60 -15.88 -9.85 -1.70
C VAL A 60 -17.21 -9.11 -1.60
N LYS A 61 -17.48 -8.26 -2.59
CA LYS A 61 -18.81 -7.71 -2.75
C LYS A 61 -19.59 -8.88 -3.35
N ASP A 62 -20.50 -9.45 -2.56
CA ASP A 62 -21.59 -10.25 -3.12
C ASP A 62 -22.31 -9.46 -4.21
#